data_AF-A0A3D5R171-F1
#
_entry.id   AF-A0A3D5R171-F1
#
_cell.length_a   1.000
_cell.length_b   1.000
_cell.length_c   1.000
_cell.angle_alpha   90.00
_cell.angle_beta   90.00
_cell.angle_gamma   90.00
#
_symmetry.space_group_name_H-M   'P 1'
#
loop_
_entity.id
_entity.type
_entity.pdbx_description
1 polymer ?
#
loop_
_entity_poly.entity_id
_entity_poly.type
_entity_poly.pdbx_seq_one_letter_code
_entity_poly.pdbx_strand_id
1 'polypeptide(L)'
;MDRYKKQRARMVETQIRARQIRDDRVLKVMETVPRHLFVDEGLINQAYSDNPLPIGERQTISQPYIVALMTEALELKGRERILEIGTGSGYQTAVLAKLADRVFSIERVAVLATRARKILDRLSCYNVAIRVGDGSYGWKEEAPFDAIITTAA
;
A
#
# COMPACT_ATOMS: atom_id res chain seq x y z
N MET A 1 -11.12 -16.18 14.36
CA MET A 1 -9.81 -15.63 14.82
C MET A 1 -8.97 -15.32 13.60
N ASP A 2 -8.36 -14.13 13.51
CA ASP A 2 -7.50 -13.75 12.39
C ASP A 2 -6.18 -14.53 12.44
N ARG A 3 -6.02 -15.49 11.51
CA ARG A 3 -4.87 -16.41 11.41
C ARG A 3 -3.53 -15.69 11.34
N TYR A 4 -3.49 -14.49 10.76
CA TYR A 4 -2.25 -13.77 10.44
C TYR A 4 -1.91 -12.67 11.46
N LYS A 5 -2.75 -12.46 12.48
CA LYS A 5 -2.56 -11.41 13.50
C LYS A 5 -1.18 -11.44 14.15
N LYS A 6 -0.71 -12.62 14.57
CA LYS A 6 0.61 -12.77 15.21
C LYS A 6 1.78 -12.42 14.27
N GLN A 7 1.66 -12.77 12.99
CA GLN A 7 2.70 -12.47 12.00
C GLN A 7 2.77 -10.97 11.70
N ARG A 8 1.62 -10.29 11.60
CA ARG A 8 1.57 -8.83 11.45
C ARG A 8 2.16 -8.09 12.64
N ALA A 9 1.76 -8.46 13.86
CA ALA A 9 2.33 -7.86 15.07
C ALA A 9 3.84 -8.06 15.16
N ARG A 10 4.34 -9.27 14.83
CA ARG A 10 5.78 -9.54 14.78
C ARG A 10 6.49 -8.71 13.71
N MET A 11 5.95 -8.62 12.49
CA MET A 11 6.49 -7.78 11.42
C MET A 11 6.64 -6.32 11.89
N VAL A 12 5.58 -5.76 12.48
CA VAL A 12 5.59 -4.37 12.97
C VAL A 12 6.63 -4.18 14.07
N GLU A 13 6.68 -5.07 15.06
CA GLU A 13 7.61 -4.93 16.18
C GLU A 13 9.08 -5.10 15.75
N THR A 14 9.39 -6.20 15.07
CA THR A 14 10.79 -6.59 14.82
C THR A 14 11.40 -5.97 13.58
N GLN A 15 10.58 -5.58 12.60
CA GLN A 15 11.07 -5.06 11.31
C GLN A 15 10.81 -3.57 11.13
N ILE A 16 9.71 -3.04 11.68
CA ILE A 16 9.29 -1.66 11.41
C ILE A 16 9.68 -0.75 12.59
N ARG A 17 9.17 -1.02 13.80
CA ARG A 17 9.45 -0.24 15.01
C ARG A 17 10.94 -0.29 15.39
N ALA A 18 11.56 -1.47 15.28
CA ALA A 18 13.00 -1.64 15.51
C ALA A 18 13.88 -0.72 14.64
N ARG A 19 13.35 -0.27 13.49
CA ARG A 19 14.03 0.62 12.52
C ARG A 19 13.54 2.07 12.61
N GLN A 20 13.02 2.47 13.78
CA GLN A 20 12.70 3.86 14.14
C GLN A 20 11.49 4.49 13.44
N ILE A 21 10.60 3.69 12.85
CA ILE A 21 9.25 4.17 12.53
C ILE A 21 8.48 4.33 13.86
N ARG A 22 7.97 5.54 14.10
CA ARG A 22 7.42 5.98 15.39
C ARG A 22 5.96 6.46 15.29
N ASP A 23 5.45 6.72 14.10
CA ASP A 23 4.05 7.12 13.93
C ASP A 23 3.11 5.93 14.27
N ASP A 24 2.46 6.03 15.42
CA ASP A 24 1.55 4.99 15.91
C ASP A 24 0.37 4.73 14.97
N ARG A 25 -0.07 5.71 14.16
CA ARG A 25 -1.13 5.51 13.16
C ARG A 25 -0.61 4.63 12.03
N VAL A 26 0.60 4.88 11.54
CA VAL A 26 1.24 4.05 10.51
C VAL A 26 1.43 2.63 11.03
N LEU A 27 2.01 2.48 12.23
CA LEU A 27 2.22 1.17 12.85
C LEU A 27 0.91 0.41 13.01
N LYS A 28 -0.16 1.09 13.47
CA LYS A 28 -1.48 0.48 13.61
C LYS A 28 -2.08 0.00 12.29
N VAL A 29 -1.91 0.77 11.22
CA VAL A 29 -2.38 0.38 9.89
C VAL A 29 -1.57 -0.82 9.37
N MET A 30 -0.26 -0.84 9.57
CA MET A 30 0.58 -1.99 9.21
C MET A 30 0.22 -3.28 9.97
N GLU A 31 -0.28 -3.16 11.21
CA GLU A 31 -0.80 -4.30 11.99
C GLU A 31 -2.16 -4.83 11.51
N THR A 32 -2.92 -4.03 10.77
CA THR A 32 -4.33 -4.31 10.43
C THR A 32 -4.54 -4.65 8.96
N VAL A 33 -3.80 -4.00 8.04
CA VAL A 33 -3.95 -4.28 6.61
C VAL A 33 -3.39 -5.68 6.28
N PRO A 34 -4.20 -6.59 5.73
CA PRO A 34 -3.82 -7.98 5.54
C PRO A 34 -2.94 -8.17 4.30
N ARG A 35 -1.63 -7.91 4.43
CA ARG A 35 -0.64 -8.00 3.33
C ARG A 35 -0.68 -9.31 2.53
N HIS A 36 -0.99 -10.42 3.19
CA HIS A 36 -1.16 -11.74 2.56
C HIS A 36 -2.27 -11.82 1.48
N LEU A 37 -3.21 -10.88 1.43
CA LEU A 37 -4.20 -10.81 0.35
C LEU A 37 -3.64 -10.20 -0.94
N PHE A 38 -2.46 -9.58 -0.87
CA PHE A 38 -1.83 -8.82 -1.95
C PHE A 38 -0.65 -9.57 -2.59
N VAL A 39 -0.52 -10.86 -2.31
CA VAL A 39 0.54 -11.74 -2.83
C VAL A 39 -0.07 -13.01 -3.42
N ASP A 40 0.66 -13.69 -4.29
CA ASP A 40 0.26 -15.00 -4.81
C ASP A 40 0.17 -16.05 -3.69
N GLU A 41 -0.73 -17.03 -3.85
CA GLU A 41 -1.04 -18.03 -2.82
C GLU A 41 0.21 -18.81 -2.35
N GLY A 42 1.10 -19.15 -3.28
CA GLY A 42 2.36 -19.83 -2.99
C GLY A 42 3.36 -19.01 -2.16
N LEU A 43 3.14 -17.70 -2.02
CA LEU A 43 4.01 -16.77 -1.30
C LEU A 43 3.41 -16.26 0.01
N ILE A 44 2.21 -16.71 0.37
CA ILE A 44 1.51 -16.28 1.61
C ILE A 44 2.37 -16.47 2.86
N ASN A 45 3.16 -17.55 2.94
CA ASN A 45 4.05 -17.82 4.08
C ASN A 45 5.16 -16.78 4.23
N GLN A 46 5.49 -16.06 3.15
CA GLN A 46 6.51 -15.01 3.12
C GLN A 46 5.90 -13.60 3.19
N ALA A 47 4.56 -13.47 3.22
CA ALA A 47 3.87 -12.19 3.08
C ALA A 47 4.30 -11.13 4.10
N TYR A 48 4.79 -11.53 5.27
CA TYR A 48 5.19 -10.65 6.37
C TYR A 48 6.70 -10.67 6.66
N SER A 49 7.50 -11.20 5.73
CA SER A 49 8.95 -11.07 5.74
C SER A 49 9.36 -9.69 5.20
N ASP A 50 10.48 -9.15 5.68
CA ASP A 50 10.98 -7.83 5.24
C ASP A 50 11.71 -7.90 3.88
N ASN A 51 11.04 -8.43 2.85
CA ASN A 51 11.55 -8.50 1.49
C ASN A 51 10.44 -8.23 0.47
N PRO A 52 10.80 -7.74 -0.74
CA PRO A 52 9.84 -7.66 -1.83
C PRO A 52 9.42 -9.08 -2.28
N LEU A 53 8.20 -9.19 -2.81
CA LEU A 53 7.67 -10.43 -3.39
C LEU A 53 7.14 -10.17 -4.80
N PRO A 54 7.28 -11.11 -5.75
CA PRO A 54 6.71 -10.95 -7.07
C PRO A 54 5.18 -10.95 -7.04
N ILE A 55 4.57 -10.17 -7.93
CA ILE A 55 3.10 -10.03 -8.06
C ILE A 55 2.61 -10.25 -9.51
N GLY A 56 3.46 -10.85 -10.34
CA GLY A 56 3.27 -10.96 -11.78
C GLY A 56 3.70 -9.71 -12.55
N GLU A 57 3.62 -9.76 -13.89
CA GLU A 57 3.91 -8.62 -14.78
C GLU A 57 5.29 -7.96 -14.57
N ARG A 58 6.26 -8.76 -14.10
CA ARG A 58 7.61 -8.32 -13.71
C ARG A 58 7.62 -7.22 -12.64
N GLN A 59 6.56 -7.13 -11.83
CA GLN A 59 6.44 -6.19 -10.72
C GLN A 59 6.61 -6.91 -9.37
N THR A 60 6.86 -6.13 -8.33
CA THR A 60 6.94 -6.63 -6.95
C THR A 60 6.07 -5.80 -6.02
N ILE A 61 5.61 -6.41 -4.93
CA ILE A 61 5.12 -5.68 -3.76
C ILE A 61 6.32 -5.28 -2.90
N SER A 62 6.47 -3.99 -2.60
CA SER A 62 7.58 -3.46 -1.78
C SER A 62 7.62 -4.10 -0.40
N GLN A 63 8.81 -4.28 0.19
CA GLN A 63 8.95 -4.82 1.54
C GLN A 63 8.19 -3.98 2.59
N PRO A 64 7.66 -4.60 3.67
CA PRO A 64 6.90 -3.90 4.71
C PRO A 64 7.57 -2.67 5.30
N TYR A 65 8.89 -2.73 5.57
CA TYR A 65 9.60 -1.56 6.12
C TYR A 65 9.54 -0.35 5.19
N ILE A 66 9.77 -0.55 3.89
CA ILE A 66 9.77 0.56 2.92
C ILE A 66 8.37 1.17 2.79
N VAL A 67 7.32 0.34 2.81
CA VAL A 67 5.93 0.83 2.84
C VAL A 67 5.70 1.72 4.07
N ALA A 68 6.11 1.27 5.25
CA ALA A 68 5.95 2.06 6.48
C ALA A 68 6.77 3.35 6.46
N LEU A 69 8.04 3.29 6.05
CA LEU A 69 8.95 4.43 5.95
C LEU A 69 8.40 5.50 5.01
N MET A 70 8.00 5.11 3.80
CA MET A 70 7.46 6.05 2.81
C MET A 70 6.14 6.65 3.31
N THR A 71 5.31 5.86 3.98
CA THR A 71 4.02 6.34 4.52
C THR A 71 4.22 7.33 5.68
N GLU A 72 5.14 7.05 6.61
CA GLU A 72 5.46 7.96 7.72
C GLU A 72 6.01 9.30 7.21
N ALA A 73 6.85 9.27 6.18
CA ALA A 73 7.41 10.48 5.57
C ALA A 73 6.35 11.41 4.91
N LEU A 74 5.14 10.92 4.63
CA LEU A 74 4.04 11.75 4.14
C LEU A 74 3.36 12.57 5.26
N GLU A 75 3.62 12.24 6.53
CA GLU A 75 3.09 12.93 7.72
C GLU A 75 1.55 13.10 7.75
N LEU A 76 0.81 12.16 7.15
CA LEU A 76 -0.63 12.24 6.93
C LEU A 76 -1.44 12.51 8.21
N LYS A 77 -2.38 13.43 8.13
CA LYS A 77 -3.27 13.80 9.24
C LYS A 77 -4.68 13.22 9.09
N GLY A 78 -5.05 12.63 7.96
CA GLY A 78 -6.37 12.02 7.72
C GLY A 78 -7.31 12.88 6.88
N ARG A 79 -6.82 13.97 6.31
CA ARG A 79 -7.60 14.92 5.49
C ARG A 79 -7.03 15.09 4.08
N GLU A 80 -5.90 14.45 3.81
CA GLU A 80 -5.12 14.64 2.61
C GLU A 80 -5.75 13.90 1.41
N ARG A 81 -5.64 14.53 0.24
CA ARG A 81 -5.82 13.91 -1.07
C ARG A 81 -4.45 13.52 -1.60
N ILE A 82 -4.23 12.21 -1.77
CA ILE A 82 -2.92 11.66 -2.13
C ILE A 82 -2.94 11.13 -3.56
N LEU A 83 -1.86 11.39 -4.31
CA LEU A 83 -1.56 10.66 -5.54
C LEU A 83 -0.49 9.60 -5.30
N GLU A 84 -0.82 8.35 -5.59
CA GLU A 84 0.12 7.23 -5.68
C GLU A 84 0.42 6.92 -7.16
N ILE A 85 1.70 6.83 -7.50
CA ILE A 85 2.17 6.40 -8.81
C ILE A 85 2.72 4.98 -8.70
N GLY A 86 1.98 4.00 -9.24
CA GLY A 86 2.30 2.59 -9.20
C GLY A 86 1.44 1.81 -8.20
N THR A 87 0.15 1.59 -8.53
CA THR A 87 -0.75 0.79 -7.68
C THR A 87 -0.19 -0.60 -7.38
N GLY A 88 0.41 -1.27 -8.37
CA GLY A 88 0.99 -2.60 -8.22
C GLY A 88 -0.03 -3.60 -7.66
N SER A 89 0.28 -4.20 -6.51
CA SER A 89 -0.65 -5.11 -5.84
C SER A 89 -1.83 -4.39 -5.18
N GLY A 90 -1.70 -3.10 -4.87
CA GLY A 90 -2.65 -2.30 -4.10
C GLY A 90 -2.38 -2.26 -2.59
N TYR A 91 -1.29 -2.85 -2.11
CA TYR A 91 -1.00 -2.89 -0.66
C TYR A 91 -0.67 -1.51 -0.09
N GLN A 92 0.21 -0.74 -0.74
CA GLN A 92 0.50 0.64 -0.35
C GLN A 92 -0.77 1.50 -0.45
N THR A 93 -1.54 1.35 -1.53
CA THR A 93 -2.85 2.00 -1.69
C THR A 93 -3.79 1.73 -0.52
N ALA A 94 -3.87 0.47 -0.05
CA ALA A 94 -4.70 0.09 1.08
C ALA A 94 -4.23 0.70 2.41
N VAL A 95 -2.90 0.82 2.60
CA VAL A 95 -2.31 1.52 3.75
C VAL A 95 -2.66 3.00 3.72
N LEU A 96 -2.47 3.68 2.59
CA LEU A 96 -2.82 5.09 2.40
C LEU A 96 -4.32 5.34 2.61
N ALA A 97 -5.17 4.45 2.11
CA ALA A 97 -6.62 4.55 2.21
C ALA A 97 -7.13 4.55 3.67
N LYS A 98 -6.38 3.98 4.61
CA LYS A 98 -6.70 4.00 6.05
C LYS A 98 -6.16 5.24 6.78
N LEU A 99 -5.31 6.05 6.13
CA LEU A 99 -4.60 7.17 6.74
C LEU A 99 -4.95 8.54 6.13
N ALA A 100 -5.59 8.57 4.96
CA ALA A 100 -5.90 9.77 4.19
C ALA A 100 -7.41 9.89 3.92
N ASP A 101 -7.86 11.08 3.50
CA ASP A 101 -9.25 11.29 3.09
C ASP A 101 -9.54 10.58 1.78
N ARG A 102 -8.69 10.81 0.76
CA ARG A 102 -8.87 10.23 -0.58
C ARG A 102 -7.54 9.85 -1.23
N VAL A 103 -7.52 8.68 -1.87
CA VAL A 103 -6.34 8.16 -2.57
C VAL A 103 -6.65 8.02 -4.05
N PHE A 104 -5.80 8.63 -4.87
CA PHE A 104 -5.78 8.47 -6.31
C PHE A 104 -4.56 7.65 -6.67
N SER A 105 -4.74 6.53 -7.35
CA SER A 105 -3.64 5.63 -7.68
C SER A 105 -3.60 5.36 -9.19
N ILE A 106 -2.43 5.49 -9.80
CA ILE A 106 -2.22 5.23 -11.23
C ILE A 106 -1.42 3.95 -11.40
N GLU A 107 -1.85 3.09 -12.32
CA GLU A 107 -1.14 1.88 -12.71
C GLU A 107 -1.09 1.73 -14.23
N ARG A 108 0.08 1.44 -14.79
CA ARG A 108 0.24 1.27 -16.24
C ARG A 108 -0.27 -0.09 -16.72
N VAL A 109 -0.22 -1.10 -15.87
CA VAL A 109 -0.59 -2.48 -16.19
C VAL A 109 -2.04 -2.78 -15.77
N ALA A 110 -2.94 -2.82 -16.75
CA ALA A 110 -4.39 -2.95 -16.51
C ALA A 110 -4.79 -4.17 -15.67
N VAL A 111 -4.09 -5.31 -15.81
CA VAL A 111 -4.39 -6.52 -15.03
C VAL A 111 -4.05 -6.34 -13.55
N LEU A 112 -2.99 -5.59 -13.21
CA LEU A 112 -2.63 -5.28 -11.83
C LEU A 112 -3.65 -4.33 -11.21
N ALA A 113 -4.02 -3.26 -11.93
CA ALA A 113 -5.06 -2.32 -11.50
C ALA A 113 -6.38 -3.03 -11.17
N THR A 114 -6.78 -3.97 -12.02
CA THR A 114 -8.01 -4.77 -11.84
C THR A 114 -7.92 -5.70 -10.62
N ARG A 115 -6.78 -6.35 -10.40
CA ARG A 115 -6.56 -7.21 -9.22
C ARG A 115 -6.56 -6.40 -7.93
N ALA A 116 -5.83 -5.28 -7.91
CA ALA A 116 -5.77 -4.36 -6.77
C ALA A 116 -7.17 -3.86 -6.40
N ARG A 117 -7.99 -3.42 -7.37
CA ARG A 117 -9.37 -3.01 -7.16
C ARG A 117 -10.20 -4.05 -6.42
N LYS A 118 -10.16 -5.31 -6.88
CA LYS A 118 -10.92 -6.41 -6.23
C LYS A 118 -10.54 -6.61 -4.76
N ILE A 119 -9.27 -6.47 -4.42
CA ILE A 119 -8.81 -6.62 -3.02
C ILE A 119 -9.23 -5.39 -2.20
N LEU A 120 -9.05 -4.18 -2.74
CA LEU A 120 -9.43 -2.93 -2.07
C LEU A 120 -10.94 -2.88 -1.76
N ASP A 121 -11.79 -3.33 -2.69
CA ASP A 121 -13.24 -3.38 -2.47
C ASP A 121 -13.62 -4.38 -1.36
N ARG A 122 -12.92 -5.53 -1.27
CA ARG A 122 -13.08 -6.50 -0.18
C ARG A 122 -12.64 -5.94 1.18
N LEU A 123 -11.73 -4.95 1.20
CA LEU A 123 -11.26 -4.26 2.40
C LEU A 123 -12.04 -2.96 2.68
N SER A 124 -13.10 -2.71 1.91
CA SER A 124 -13.93 -1.51 1.99
C SER A 124 -13.14 -0.20 1.85
N CYS A 125 -12.09 -0.21 1.04
CA CYS A 125 -11.29 0.97 0.69
C CYS A 125 -11.98 1.78 -0.43
N TYR A 126 -13.17 2.30 -0.12
CA TYR A 126 -14.02 3.01 -1.10
C TYR A 126 -13.55 4.45 -1.39
N ASN A 127 -12.65 4.99 -0.57
CA ASN A 127 -12.02 6.29 -0.81
C ASN A 127 -10.83 6.22 -1.79
N VAL A 128 -10.71 5.12 -2.55
CA VAL A 128 -9.64 4.92 -3.54
C VAL A 128 -10.21 5.02 -4.95
N ALA A 129 -9.64 5.91 -5.77
CA ALA A 129 -9.81 5.92 -7.22
C ALA A 129 -8.57 5.31 -7.89
N ILE A 130 -8.77 4.34 -8.80
CA ILE A 130 -7.68 3.76 -9.59
C ILE A 130 -7.87 4.14 -11.05
N ARG A 131 -6.79 4.55 -11.71
CA ARG A 131 -6.76 4.81 -13.16
C ARG A 131 -5.67 3.99 -13.83
N VAL A 132 -6.01 3.40 -14.97
CA VAL A 132 -5.01 2.78 -15.85
C VAL A 132 -4.39 3.87 -16.71
N GLY A 133 -3.07 4.03 -16.65
CA GLY A 133 -2.37 5.05 -17.45
C GLY A 133 -0.90 5.20 -17.06
N ASP A 134 -0.22 6.09 -17.79
CA ASP A 134 1.16 6.46 -17.50
C ASP A 134 1.19 7.47 -16.34
N GLY A 135 1.76 7.05 -15.22
CA GLY A 135 1.86 7.85 -14.01
C GLY A 135 2.81 9.05 -14.11
N SER A 136 3.72 9.09 -15.09
CA SER A 136 4.66 10.21 -15.27
C SER A 136 3.96 11.54 -15.59
N TYR A 137 2.74 11.48 -16.13
CA TYR A 137 1.90 12.66 -16.39
C TYR A 137 1.08 13.13 -15.18
N GLY A 138 1.09 12.36 -14.08
CA GLY A 138 0.23 12.58 -12.92
C GLY A 138 -1.27 12.49 -13.26
N TRP A 139 -2.14 12.97 -12.38
CA TRP A 139 -3.59 13.02 -12.59
C TRP A 139 -4.11 14.45 -12.53
N LYS A 140 -3.93 15.18 -13.64
CA LYS A 140 -4.21 16.61 -13.74
C LYS A 140 -5.65 16.98 -13.40
N GLU A 141 -6.60 16.15 -13.81
CA GLU A 141 -8.04 16.37 -13.60
C GLU A 141 -8.44 16.32 -12.11
N GLU A 142 -7.63 15.66 -11.28
CA GLU A 142 -7.90 15.49 -9.84
C GLU A 142 -6.96 16.35 -8.97
N ALA A 143 -5.96 17.00 -9.57
CA ALA A 143 -5.07 17.92 -8.88
C ALA A 143 -5.84 19.12 -8.26
N PRO A 144 -5.30 19.79 -7.23
CA PRO A 144 -4.02 19.51 -6.55
C PRO A 144 -4.08 18.34 -5.56
N PHE A 145 -2.90 17.82 -5.21
CA PHE A 145 -2.70 16.79 -4.18
C PHE A 145 -1.87 17.35 -3.02
N ASP A 146 -2.18 16.93 -1.81
CA ASP A 146 -1.44 17.32 -0.60
C ASP A 146 -0.12 16.52 -0.50
N ALA A 147 -0.10 15.31 -1.04
CA ALA A 147 1.05 14.43 -1.06
C ALA A 147 1.09 13.60 -2.35
N ILE A 148 2.31 13.31 -2.82
CA ILE A 148 2.55 12.41 -3.95
C ILE A 148 3.58 11.36 -3.51
N ILE A 149 3.29 10.09 -3.77
CA ILE A 149 4.18 8.97 -3.50
C ILE A 149 4.36 8.14 -4.76
N THR A 150 5.61 7.83 -5.09
CA THR A 150 5.96 6.98 -6.26
C THR A 150 6.51 5.65 -5.77
N THR A 151 5.84 4.57 -6.15
CA THR A 151 6.18 3.17 -5.83
C THR A 151 6.56 2.36 -7.07
N ALA A 152 6.75 3.04 -8.20
CA ALA A 152 7.24 2.47 -9.44
C ALA A 152 8.74 2.75 -9.62
N ALA A 153 9.41 1.86 -10.35
CA ALA A 153 10.78 2.01 -10.84
C ALA A 153 10.82 1.88 -12.37
#